data_AF-A0A085LXM9-F1
#
_entry.id   AF-A0A085LXM9-F1
#
_cell.length_a   1.000
_cell.length_b   1.000
_cell.length_c   1.000
_cell.angle_alpha   90.00
_cell.angle_beta   90.00
_cell.angle_gamma   90.00
#
_symmetry.space_group_name_H-M   'P 1'
#
loop_
_entity.id
_entity.type
_entity.pdbx_description
1 polymer ?
#
loop_
_entity_poly.entity_id
_entity_poly.type
_entity_poly.pdbx_seq_one_letter_code
_entity_poly.pdbx_strand_id
1 'polypeptide(L)'
;MAYNFTIRYKATAQHGNADGLSRLPAGPDLEFDNKVDNCKRITEDANDGFPMQATQLAKATTKDVELSRVWRYIQGGWPDRLDSSEESLRPYYERRQ
;
A
#
# COMPACT_ATOMS: atom_id res chain seq x y z
N MET A 1 -24.84 17.02 20.70
CA MET A 1 -23.87 17.24 21.79
C MET A 1 -22.65 17.88 21.20
N ALA A 2 -22.41 19.16 21.44
CA ALA A 2 -21.22 19.86 20.97
C ALA A 2 -20.21 19.87 22.12
N TYR A 3 -19.06 19.23 21.93
CA TYR A 3 -18.01 19.22 22.94
C TYR A 3 -17.27 20.56 22.93
N ASN A 4 -17.05 21.13 24.12
CA ASN A 4 -16.26 22.34 24.31
C ASN A 4 -14.85 21.95 24.75
N PHE A 5 -13.85 22.33 23.96
CA PHE A 5 -12.44 22.06 24.27
C PHE A 5 -11.68 23.37 24.44
N THR A 6 -10.82 23.43 25.45
CA THR A 6 -9.87 24.53 25.64
C THR A 6 -8.48 24.05 25.26
N ILE A 7 -7.93 24.62 24.18
CA ILE A 7 -6.56 24.33 23.75
C ILE A 7 -5.59 25.09 24.67
N ARG A 8 -4.56 24.41 25.17
CA ARG A 8 -3.50 24.99 26.00
C ARG A 8 -2.13 24.64 25.45
N TYR A 9 -1.21 25.60 25.53
CA TYR A 9 0.19 25.39 25.18
C TYR A 9 0.91 24.59 26.28
N LYS A 10 1.79 23.67 25.87
CA LYS A 10 2.66 22.89 26.74
C LYS A 10 4.07 22.87 26.16
N ALA A 11 5.04 23.45 26.86
CA ALA A 11 6.42 23.53 26.42
C ALA A 11 7.06 22.12 26.31
N THR A 12 7.93 21.93 25.31
CA THR A 12 8.56 20.62 25.01
C THR A 12 9.29 20.01 26.20
N ALA A 13 9.95 20.83 27.03
CA ALA A 13 10.64 20.37 28.24
C ALA A 13 9.71 19.77 29.31
N GLN A 14 8.40 20.02 29.20
CA GLN A 14 7.38 19.45 30.08
C GLN A 14 6.66 18.26 29.44
N HIS A 15 7.01 17.89 28.20
CA HIS A 15 6.50 16.68 27.58
C HIS A 15 7.13 15.49 28.32
N GLY A 16 6.30 14.58 28.82
CA GLY A 16 6.81 13.33 29.39
C GLY A 16 7.44 12.46 28.29
N ASN A 17 8.13 11.39 28.69
CA ASN A 17 8.70 10.42 27.74
C ASN A 17 7.63 10.02 26.72
N ALA A 18 7.83 10.41 25.47
CA ALA A 18 7.04 9.93 24.35
C ALA A 18 7.54 8.53 23.97
N ASP A 19 7.51 7.61 24.94
CA ASP A 19 7.80 6.21 24.68
C ASP A 19 6.60 5.63 23.95
N GLY A 20 6.75 5.48 22.62
CA GLY A 20 5.75 4.88 21.74
C GLY A 20 5.36 3.45 22.15
N LEU A 21 6.12 2.81 23.04
CA LEU A 21 5.86 1.46 23.55
C LEU A 21 5.10 1.43 24.89
N SER A 22 4.95 2.57 25.59
CA SER A 22 4.17 2.66 26.84
C SER A 22 2.64 2.62 26.62
N ARG A 23 2.21 2.64 25.34
CA ARG A 23 0.81 2.69 24.93
C ARG A 23 0.35 1.43 24.19
N LEU A 24 1.14 0.35 24.21
CA LEU A 24 0.61 -0.92 23.75
C LEU A 24 -0.54 -1.31 24.70
N PRO A 25 -1.74 -1.60 24.18
CA PRO A 25 -2.84 -2.05 25.01
C PRO A 25 -2.38 -3.24 25.85
N ALA A 26 -2.63 -3.16 27.16
CA ALA A 26 -2.26 -4.21 28.08
C ALA A 26 -3.28 -5.35 27.98
N GLY A 27 -2.88 -6.44 27.32
CA GLY A 27 -3.72 -7.62 27.13
C GLY A 27 -4.53 -7.60 25.84
N PRO A 28 -5.24 -8.71 25.53
CA PRO A 28 -6.04 -8.82 24.33
C PRO A 28 -7.19 -7.81 24.36
N ASP A 29 -7.27 -6.96 23.33
CA ASP A 29 -8.34 -5.99 23.14
C ASP A 29 -9.30 -6.54 22.09
N LEU A 30 -10.20 -7.43 22.53
CA LEU A 30 -11.17 -8.09 21.64
C LEU A 30 -12.10 -7.09 20.96
N GLU A 31 -12.37 -5.90 21.50
CA GLU A 31 -13.17 -4.89 20.82
C GLU A 31 -12.41 -4.24 19.66
N PHE A 32 -11.12 -3.97 19.84
CA PHE A 32 -10.25 -3.46 18.78
C PHE A 32 -9.92 -4.54 17.74
N ASP A 33 -9.59 -5.74 18.18
CA ASP A 33 -9.23 -6.87 17.32
C ASP A 33 -10.42 -7.37 16.48
N ASN A 34 -11.66 -7.20 16.98
CA ASN A 34 -12.88 -7.48 16.23
C ASN A 34 -13.35 -6.30 15.35
N LYS A 35 -12.76 -5.10 15.46
CA LYS A 35 -12.98 -4.05 14.46
C LYS A 35 -12.27 -4.50 13.20
N VAL A 36 -13.06 -5.02 12.27
CA VAL A 36 -12.70 -5.43 10.91
C VAL A 36 -11.50 -4.62 10.45
N ASP A 37 -10.36 -5.31 10.34
CA ASP A 37 -9.16 -4.79 9.71
C ASP A 37 -9.58 -4.13 8.39
N ASN A 38 -9.51 -2.80 8.31
CA ASN A 38 -10.00 -2.04 7.15
C ASN A 38 -9.32 -2.51 5.85
N CYS A 39 -8.19 -3.22 5.95
CA CYS A 39 -7.56 -3.92 4.86
C CYS A 39 -8.47 -4.99 4.20
N LYS A 40 -9.29 -5.71 4.97
CA LYS A 40 -10.25 -6.71 4.44
C LYS A 40 -11.41 -6.06 3.68
N ARG A 41 -11.85 -4.88 4.10
CA ARG A 41 -12.89 -4.10 3.38
C ARG A 41 -12.44 -3.65 2.00
N ILE A 42 -11.16 -3.30 1.81
CA ILE A 42 -10.63 -2.92 0.49
C ILE A 42 -10.76 -4.09 -0.50
N THR A 43 -10.50 -5.32 -0.07
CA THR A 43 -10.67 -6.52 -0.91
C THR A 43 -12.13 -6.85 -1.22
N GLU A 44 -13.05 -6.59 -0.30
CA GLU A 44 -14.49 -6.82 -0.48
C GLU A 44 -15.12 -5.74 -1.40
N ASP A 45 -14.80 -4.46 -1.17
CA ASP A 45 -15.27 -3.33 -1.98
C ASP A 45 -14.71 -3.38 -3.43
N ALA A 46 -13.52 -3.96 -3.62
CA ALA A 46 -12.94 -4.17 -4.95
C ALA A 46 -13.72 -5.16 -5.82
N ASN A 47 -14.55 -6.04 -5.25
CA ASN A 47 -15.26 -7.05 -6.03
C ASN A 47 -16.62 -6.56 -6.57
N ASP A 48 -17.30 -5.66 -5.87
CA ASP A 48 -18.66 -5.24 -6.25
C ASP A 48 -18.71 -3.93 -7.04
N GLY A 49 -17.62 -3.16 -7.10
CA GLY A 49 -17.58 -1.83 -7.73
C GLY A 49 -16.52 -1.60 -8.81
N PHE A 50 -15.63 -2.56 -9.08
CA PHE A 50 -14.54 -2.33 -10.03
C PHE A 50 -15.00 -2.55 -11.47
N PRO A 51 -14.77 -1.62 -12.41
CA PRO A 51 -15.27 -1.71 -13.78
C PRO A 51 -14.56 -2.80 -14.62
N MET A 52 -13.62 -3.54 -14.04
CA MET A 52 -12.80 -4.52 -14.74
C MET A 52 -12.36 -5.67 -13.83
N GLN A 53 -12.64 -6.91 -14.23
CA GLN A 53 -12.17 -8.07 -13.49
C GLN A 53 -10.66 -8.27 -13.69
N ALA A 54 -9.99 -8.84 -12.67
CA ALA A 54 -8.56 -9.17 -12.74
C ALA A 54 -8.19 -10.02 -13.98
N THR A 55 -9.09 -10.90 -14.42
CA THR A 55 -8.89 -11.72 -15.62
C THR A 55 -8.90 -10.90 -16.92
N GLN A 56 -9.67 -9.81 -16.97
CA GLN A 56 -9.69 -8.89 -18.11
C GLN A 56 -8.40 -8.05 -18.13
N LEU A 57 -7.97 -7.57 -16.96
CA LEU A 57 -6.71 -6.84 -16.83
C LEU A 57 -5.52 -7.70 -17.24
N ALA A 58 -5.42 -8.94 -16.75
CA ALA A 58 -4.37 -9.87 -17.13
C ALA A 58 -4.31 -10.12 -18.64
N LYS A 59 -5.48 -10.28 -19.30
CA LYS A 59 -5.57 -10.42 -20.76
C LYS A 59 -5.11 -9.15 -21.49
N ALA A 60 -5.45 -7.97 -20.98
CA ALA A 60 -5.03 -6.69 -21.57
C ALA A 60 -3.51 -6.49 -21.43
N THR A 61 -2.95 -6.70 -20.24
CA THR A 61 -1.51 -6.63 -19.97
C THR A 61 -0.71 -7.60 -20.85
N THR A 62 -1.22 -8.81 -21.10
CA THR A 62 -0.54 -9.79 -21.97
C THR A 62 -0.51 -9.35 -23.44
N LYS A 63 -1.51 -8.59 -23.89
CA LYS A 63 -1.57 -8.07 -25.27
C LYS A 63 -0.73 -6.81 -25.47
N ASP A 64 -0.50 -6.05 -24.40
CA ASP A 64 0.33 -4.86 -24.44
C ASP A 64 1.80 -5.21 -24.63
N VAL A 65 2.46 -4.56 -25.58
CA VAL A 65 3.83 -4.88 -25.98
C VAL A 65 4.87 -4.55 -24.90
N GLU A 66 4.62 -3.54 -24.08
CA GLU A 66 5.54 -3.11 -23.04
C GLU A 66 5.28 -3.87 -21.74
N LEU A 67 4.02 -3.89 -21.30
CA LEU A 67 3.66 -4.49 -20.02
C LEU A 67 3.82 -6.01 -20.03
N SER A 68 3.66 -6.69 -21.17
CA SER A 68 3.95 -8.12 -21.28
C SER A 68 5.44 -8.43 -21.06
N ARG A 69 6.34 -7.56 -21.52
CA ARG A 69 7.79 -7.68 -21.30
C ARG A 69 8.15 -7.41 -19.84
N VAL A 70 7.60 -6.33 -19.26
CA VAL A 70 7.76 -6.02 -17.84
C VAL A 70 7.29 -7.19 -16.98
N TRP A 71 6.11 -7.75 -17.28
CA TRP A 71 5.59 -8.92 -16.57
C TRP A 71 6.54 -10.11 -16.64
N ARG A 72 7.12 -10.38 -17.82
CA ARG A 72 8.13 -11.43 -18.00
C ARG A 72 9.39 -11.18 -17.16
N TYR A 73 9.87 -9.94 -17.09
CA TYR A 73 11.02 -9.59 -16.25
C TYR A 73 10.71 -9.66 -14.75
N ILE A 74 9.48 -9.36 -14.33
CA ILE A 74 9.06 -9.56 -12.94
C ILE A 74 9.07 -11.05 -12.57
N GLN A 75 8.62 -11.93 -13.47
CA GLN A 75 8.58 -13.38 -13.22
C GLN A 75 9.95 -14.05 -13.35
N GLY A 76 10.77 -13.64 -14.33
CA GLY A 76 12.03 -14.28 -14.70
C GLY A 76 13.29 -13.55 -14.23
N GLY A 77 13.15 -12.38 -13.61
CA GLY A 77 14.25 -11.48 -13.30
C GLY A 77 14.48 -10.43 -14.39
N TRP A 78 14.91 -9.25 -13.95
CA TRP A 78 15.33 -8.17 -14.84
C TRP A 78 16.75 -8.43 -15.36
N PRO A 79 17.08 -7.99 -16.58
CA PRO A 79 18.45 -8.03 -17.07
C PRO A 79 19.36 -7.10 -16.25
N ASP A 80 20.66 -7.37 -16.21
CA ASP A 80 21.64 -6.55 -15.47
C ASP A 80 21.76 -5.12 -16.03
N ARG A 81 21.46 -4.95 -17.32
CA ARG A 81 21.45 -3.68 -18.04
C ARG A 81 20.31 -3.70 -19.05
N LEU A 82 19.59 -2.58 -19.17
CA LEU A 82 18.66 -2.41 -20.29
C LEU A 82 19.40 -2.00 -21.54
N ASP A 83 18.95 -2.57 -22.66
CA ASP A 83 19.37 -2.14 -23.98
C ASP A 83 18.76 -0.78 -24.33
N SER A 84 19.45 -0.02 -25.18
CA SER A 84 18.97 1.29 -25.66
C SER A 84 17.67 1.19 -26.48
N SER A 85 17.35 0.01 -27.00
CA SER A 85 16.09 -0.27 -27.69
C SER A 85 14.89 -0.44 -26.75
N GLU A 86 15.12 -0.56 -25.44
CA GLU A 86 14.09 -0.76 -24.42
C GLU A 86 13.90 0.49 -23.56
N GLU A 87 14.14 1.68 -24.12
CA GLU A 87 14.01 2.96 -23.42
C GLU A 87 12.67 3.12 -22.70
N SER A 88 11.57 2.66 -23.32
CA SER A 88 10.24 2.75 -22.72
C SER A 88 10.06 1.87 -21.47
N LEU A 89 10.93 0.88 -21.27
CA LEU A 89 10.94 0.02 -20.08
C LEU A 89 11.77 0.61 -18.93
N ARG A 90 12.56 1.66 -19.18
CA ARG A 90 13.43 2.29 -18.18
C ARG A 90 12.69 2.71 -16.89
N PRO A 91 11.50 3.32 -16.95
CA PRO A 91 10.77 3.71 -15.73
C PRO A 91 10.42 2.52 -14.83
N TYR A 92 10.19 1.34 -15.42
CA TYR A 92 9.89 0.13 -14.68
C TYR A 92 11.17 -0.50 -14.11
N TYR A 93 12.24 -0.51 -14.90
CA TYR A 93 13.54 -1.02 -14.47
C TYR A 93 14.11 -0.28 -13.26
N GLU A 94 14.02 1.04 -13.24
CA GLU A 94 14.50 1.87 -12.12
C GLU A 94 13.72 1.60 -10.83
N ARG A 95 12.49 1.08 -10.93
CA ARG A 95 11.59 0.76 -9.80
C ARG A 95 11.46 -0.74 -9.54
N ARG A 96 12.42 -1.54 -9.98
CA ARG A 96 12.38 -3.00 -9.85
C ARG A 96 12.63 -3.54 -8.44
N GLN A 97 12.91 -2.66 -7.46
CA GLN A 97 13.15 -2.99 -6.05
C GLN A 97 12.17 -2.25 -5.15
#